data_AF-D3V8P9-F1
#
_entry.id   AF-D3V8P9-F1
#
_cell.length_a   1.000
_cell.length_b   1.000
_cell.length_c   1.000
_cell.angle_alpha   90.00
_cell.angle_beta   90.00
_cell.angle_gamma   90.00
#
_symmetry.space_group_name_H-M   'P 1'
#
loop_
_entity.id
_entity.type
_entity.pdbx_description
1 polymer ?
#
loop_
_entity_poly.entity_id
_entity_poly.type
_entity_poly.pdbx_seq_one_letter_code
_entity_poly.pdbx_strand_id
1 'polypeptide(L)'
;MNSQNNQPNTIVSKEDEFVIVPTRKYIETSIEEHAKSRNHPDATLTEKGFVILSNVVDSDNEIYAATSKAVKTAYDQANIANQNAINANNNANARLEKSQNGADIPDKMAFVKNIGLTETIEQAKNAATINAIYPVGIVLWFAQNQDPNKLFSGTTWKYIGENKTIRLASPDGSNTLSTGGNDSITLTAAQIPAHSHTFSATTSSFDYGTKVTNIAGDHYHDSGWGESNHSRYGHYDSTRNSYGSGDSDWDNYKFNTSTNGAHQHEVHIGNHAHTVSGTTSSVGNGEVINITNSYVMLMGWYRTA
;
A
#
# COMPACT_ATOMS: atom_id res chain seq x y z
N MET A 1 38.17 -67.92 -109.95
CA MET A 1 37.04 -68.00 -109.00
C MET A 1 36.93 -66.65 -108.32
N ASN A 2 35.82 -65.94 -108.47
CA ASN A 2 35.59 -64.68 -107.75
C ASN A 2 34.17 -64.75 -107.16
N SER A 3 34.04 -65.34 -105.97
CA SER A 3 32.76 -65.42 -105.27
C SER A 3 32.44 -64.05 -104.68
N GLN A 4 31.64 -63.27 -105.40
CA GLN A 4 31.07 -62.04 -104.87
C GLN A 4 29.98 -62.41 -103.86
N ASN A 5 30.35 -62.39 -102.58
CA ASN A 5 29.40 -62.54 -101.49
C ASN A 5 28.76 -61.17 -101.19
N ASN A 6 27.44 -61.09 -101.34
CA ASN A 6 26.65 -59.88 -101.07
C ASN A 6 26.02 -59.87 -99.66
N GLN A 7 26.43 -60.76 -98.73
CA GLN A 7 26.04 -60.70 -97.31
C GLN A 7 27.15 -61.21 -96.36
N PRO A 8 27.43 -60.52 -95.24
CA PRO A 8 28.58 -60.82 -94.38
C PRO A 8 28.29 -61.87 -93.30
N ASN A 9 27.64 -63.00 -93.62
CA ASN A 9 27.51 -64.13 -92.69
C ASN A 9 28.44 -65.28 -93.08
N THR A 10 29.76 -65.02 -93.07
CA THR A 10 30.77 -66.07 -93.24
C THR A 10 31.67 -66.11 -92.00
N ILE A 11 31.57 -67.20 -91.24
CA ILE A 11 32.45 -67.51 -90.10
C ILE A 11 33.80 -67.93 -90.69
N VAL A 12 34.87 -67.17 -90.37
CA VAL A 12 36.23 -67.44 -90.85
C VAL A 12 36.93 -68.42 -89.90
N SER A 13 37.46 -69.52 -90.45
CA SER A 13 38.31 -70.48 -89.73
C SER A 13 39.72 -69.94 -89.53
N LYS A 14 40.31 -70.26 -88.37
CA LYS A 14 41.50 -69.65 -87.74
C LYS A 14 42.86 -69.77 -88.46
N GLU A 15 42.95 -70.17 -89.73
CA GLU A 15 44.26 -70.53 -90.31
C GLU A 15 44.67 -69.88 -91.63
N ASP A 16 43.91 -68.97 -92.22
CA ASP A 16 44.38 -68.27 -93.42
C ASP A 16 44.07 -66.76 -93.37
N GLU A 17 45.10 -65.99 -93.66
CA GLU A 17 45.20 -64.52 -93.60
C GLU A 17 44.43 -63.83 -94.77
N PHE A 18 43.25 -64.35 -95.12
CA PHE A 18 42.39 -63.76 -96.16
C PHE A 18 41.38 -62.79 -95.55
N VAL A 19 41.47 -61.52 -95.96
CA VAL A 19 40.51 -60.48 -95.60
C VAL A 19 39.38 -60.44 -96.64
N ILE A 20 38.15 -60.77 -96.23
CA ILE A 20 36.97 -60.61 -97.07
C ILE A 20 36.52 -59.15 -96.98
N VAL A 21 36.58 -58.41 -98.10
CA VAL A 21 36.10 -57.02 -98.18
C VAL A 21 34.79 -56.92 -98.98
N PRO A 22 33.78 -56.17 -98.50
CA PRO A 22 32.53 -55.98 -99.21
C PRO A 22 32.71 -55.19 -100.52
N THR A 23 31.80 -55.39 -101.48
CA THR A 23 31.86 -54.72 -102.78
C THR A 23 31.50 -53.22 -102.66
N ARG A 24 32.11 -52.36 -103.49
CA ARG A 24 31.80 -50.91 -103.52
C ARG A 24 30.30 -50.63 -103.70
N LYS A 25 29.63 -51.40 -104.57
CA LYS A 25 28.19 -51.29 -104.82
C LYS A 25 27.36 -51.61 -103.56
N TYR A 26 27.72 -52.65 -102.82
CA TYR A 26 27.05 -52.98 -101.55
C TYR A 26 27.23 -51.87 -100.51
N ILE A 27 28.44 -51.32 -100.38
CA ILE A 27 28.73 -50.20 -99.46
C ILE A 27 27.89 -48.97 -99.83
N GLU A 28 27.88 -48.57 -101.10
CA GLU A 28 27.10 -47.42 -101.58
C GLU A 28 25.59 -47.62 -101.33
N THR A 29 25.04 -48.80 -101.63
CA THR A 29 23.63 -49.12 -101.39
C THR A 29 23.30 -49.12 -99.89
N SER A 30 24.11 -49.75 -99.04
CA SER A 30 23.88 -49.80 -97.59
C SER A 30 23.99 -48.42 -96.93
N ILE A 31 24.89 -47.55 -97.40
CA ILE A 31 24.97 -46.16 -96.95
C ILE A 31 23.71 -45.38 -97.36
N GLU A 32 23.23 -45.59 -98.58
CA GLU A 32 22.02 -44.90 -99.08
C GLU A 32 20.74 -45.37 -98.37
N GLU A 33 20.64 -46.66 -98.07
CA GLU A 33 19.58 -47.25 -97.25
C GLU A 33 19.66 -46.74 -95.80
N HIS A 34 20.85 -46.69 -95.21
CA HIS A 34 21.05 -46.16 -93.85
C HIS A 34 20.69 -44.68 -93.76
N ALA A 35 21.11 -43.85 -94.72
CA ALA A 35 20.81 -42.42 -94.75
C ALA A 35 19.32 -42.10 -94.93
N LYS A 36 18.56 -43.00 -95.59
CA LYS A 36 17.09 -42.91 -95.72
C LYS A 36 16.35 -43.58 -94.57
N SER A 37 17.03 -44.42 -93.80
CA SER A 37 16.45 -45.15 -92.66
C SER A 37 16.34 -44.26 -91.42
N ARG A 38 15.38 -44.60 -90.56
CA ARG A 38 15.25 -44.05 -89.20
C ARG A 38 15.54 -45.10 -88.12
N ASN A 39 16.21 -46.20 -88.49
CA ASN A 39 16.57 -47.27 -87.58
C ASN A 39 17.82 -46.90 -86.75
N HIS A 40 17.64 -45.94 -85.85
CA HIS A 40 18.63 -45.52 -84.86
C HIS A 40 17.96 -45.61 -83.48
N PRO A 41 18.67 -45.98 -82.40
CA PRO A 41 18.10 -45.94 -81.05
C PRO A 41 17.58 -44.54 -80.70
N ASP A 42 16.58 -44.50 -79.82
CA ASP A 42 16.04 -43.27 -79.24
C ASP A 42 17.10 -42.57 -78.38
N ALA A 43 17.04 -41.24 -78.33
CA ALA A 43 17.90 -40.45 -77.45
C ALA A 43 17.49 -40.64 -75.99
N THR A 44 18.47 -40.71 -75.10
CA THR A 44 18.26 -40.67 -73.64
C THR A 44 19.00 -39.48 -73.04
N LEU A 45 18.88 -39.28 -71.73
CA LEU A 45 19.63 -38.25 -71.02
C LEU A 45 21.15 -38.51 -71.01
N THR A 46 21.57 -39.75 -71.28
CA THR A 46 22.98 -40.19 -71.22
C THR A 46 23.53 -40.72 -72.55
N GLU A 47 22.68 -41.06 -73.52
CA GLU A 47 23.06 -41.68 -74.79
C GLU A 47 22.44 -40.95 -76.00
N LYS A 48 23.21 -40.84 -77.09
CA LYS A 48 22.80 -40.14 -78.31
C LYS A 48 21.83 -40.99 -79.15
N GLY A 49 20.77 -40.38 -79.68
CA GLY A 49 19.78 -41.05 -80.52
C GLY A 49 18.78 -40.09 -81.18
N PHE A 50 17.64 -40.60 -81.67
CA PHE A 50 16.54 -39.76 -82.15
C PHE A 50 15.64 -39.32 -80.98
N VAL A 51 15.32 -38.03 -80.92
CA VAL A 51 14.41 -37.49 -79.90
C VAL A 51 12.96 -37.72 -80.32
N ILE A 52 12.16 -38.29 -79.42
CA ILE A 52 10.71 -38.38 -79.55
C ILE A 52 10.08 -37.17 -78.85
N LEU A 53 9.09 -36.54 -79.48
CA LEU A 53 8.45 -35.32 -78.98
C LEU A 53 7.04 -35.58 -78.49
N SER A 54 6.67 -35.00 -77.35
CA SER A 54 5.32 -35.10 -76.77
C SER A 54 4.68 -33.73 -76.52
N ASN A 55 3.36 -33.68 -76.70
CA ASN A 55 2.52 -32.52 -76.37
C ASN A 55 1.79 -32.67 -75.01
N VAL A 56 1.99 -33.79 -74.32
CA VAL A 56 1.35 -34.10 -73.03
C VAL A 56 2.02 -33.29 -71.91
N VAL A 57 1.25 -32.82 -70.91
CA VAL A 57 1.74 -31.95 -69.82
C VAL A 57 1.70 -32.60 -68.44
N ASP A 58 1.17 -33.80 -68.35
CA ASP A 58 1.00 -34.62 -67.15
C ASP A 58 1.61 -36.03 -67.33
N SER A 59 2.62 -36.16 -68.19
CA SER A 59 3.27 -37.43 -68.47
C SER A 59 4.45 -37.68 -67.53
N ASP A 60 4.53 -38.90 -67.01
CA ASP A 60 5.69 -39.40 -66.23
C ASP A 60 6.81 -39.98 -67.11
N ASN A 61 6.76 -39.80 -68.43
CA ASN A 61 7.73 -40.39 -69.37
C ASN A 61 9.03 -39.59 -69.39
N GLU A 62 10.16 -40.25 -69.10
CA GLU A 62 11.49 -39.63 -69.05
C GLU A 62 12.27 -39.70 -70.38
N ILE A 63 11.78 -40.43 -71.39
CA ILE A 63 12.44 -40.64 -72.69
C ILE A 63 11.87 -39.74 -73.81
N TYR A 64 10.77 -39.01 -73.57
CA TYR A 64 10.17 -38.09 -74.55
C TYR A 64 10.46 -36.62 -74.18
N ALA A 65 10.91 -35.83 -75.15
CA ALA A 65 11.13 -34.41 -74.95
C ALA A 65 9.83 -33.60 -75.09
N ALA A 66 9.65 -32.60 -74.23
CA ALA A 66 8.53 -31.69 -74.29
C ALA A 66 8.61 -30.78 -75.52
N THR A 67 7.48 -30.60 -76.19
CA THR A 67 7.32 -29.60 -77.25
C THR A 67 7.05 -28.21 -76.68
N SER A 68 7.24 -27.15 -77.49
CA SER A 68 6.84 -25.79 -77.13
C SER A 68 5.35 -25.66 -76.80
N LYS A 69 4.50 -26.49 -77.42
CA LYS A 69 3.05 -26.55 -77.13
C LYS A 69 2.78 -27.11 -75.73
N ALA A 70 3.49 -28.17 -75.31
CA ALA A 70 3.38 -28.70 -73.94
C ALA A 70 3.79 -27.63 -72.92
N VAL A 71 4.96 -27.01 -73.12
CA VAL A 71 5.47 -25.96 -72.23
C VAL A 71 4.49 -24.78 -72.15
N LYS A 72 3.95 -24.33 -73.29
CA LYS A 72 2.96 -23.25 -73.32
C LYS A 72 1.69 -23.63 -72.56
N THR A 73 1.20 -24.85 -72.75
CA THR A 73 -0.01 -25.33 -72.06
C THR A 73 0.19 -25.35 -70.54
N ALA A 74 1.33 -25.86 -70.06
CA ALA A 74 1.66 -25.85 -68.63
C ALA A 74 1.79 -24.42 -68.08
N TYR A 75 2.43 -23.52 -68.84
CA TYR A 75 2.55 -22.10 -68.48
C TYR A 75 1.19 -21.40 -68.38
N ASP A 76 0.30 -21.63 -69.35
CA ASP A 76 -1.06 -21.07 -69.34
C ASP A 76 -1.86 -21.57 -68.13
N GLN A 77 -1.76 -22.87 -67.79
CA GLN A 77 -2.41 -23.44 -66.60
C GLN A 77 -1.85 -22.84 -65.29
N ALA A 78 -0.52 -22.69 -65.19
CA ALA A 78 0.11 -22.05 -64.03
C ALA A 78 -0.34 -20.59 -63.85
N ASN A 79 -0.47 -19.85 -64.96
CA ASN A 79 -0.99 -18.48 -64.94
C ASN A 79 -2.44 -18.43 -64.47
N ILE A 80 -3.30 -19.34 -64.93
CA ILE A 80 -4.70 -19.44 -64.47
C ILE A 80 -4.75 -19.74 -62.97
N ALA A 81 -3.94 -20.68 -62.49
CA ALA A 81 -3.85 -21.01 -61.06
C ALA A 81 -3.43 -19.79 -60.23
N ASN A 82 -2.43 -19.03 -60.68
CA ASN A 82 -1.99 -17.80 -60.01
C ASN A 82 -3.09 -16.74 -59.98
N GLN A 83 -3.81 -16.54 -61.09
CA GLN A 83 -4.94 -15.62 -61.15
C GLN A 83 -6.08 -16.04 -60.20
N ASN A 84 -6.39 -17.34 -60.14
CA ASN A 84 -7.39 -17.88 -59.21
C ASN A 84 -6.98 -17.64 -57.75
N ALA A 85 -5.69 -17.80 -57.42
CA ALA A 85 -5.18 -17.51 -56.08
C ALA A 85 -5.28 -16.02 -55.72
N ILE A 86 -4.92 -15.12 -56.65
CA ILE A 86 -5.07 -13.67 -56.47
C ILE A 86 -6.54 -13.30 -56.27
N ASN A 87 -7.44 -13.83 -57.09
CA ASN A 87 -8.87 -13.58 -56.99
C ASN A 87 -9.45 -14.07 -55.66
N ALA A 88 -9.03 -15.26 -55.21
CA ALA A 88 -9.43 -15.80 -53.91
C ALA A 88 -8.95 -14.90 -52.76
N ASN A 89 -7.68 -14.45 -52.81
CA ASN A 89 -7.11 -13.55 -51.81
C ASN A 89 -7.83 -12.20 -51.78
N ASN A 90 -8.12 -11.61 -52.94
CA ASN A 90 -8.84 -10.34 -53.03
C ASN A 90 -10.27 -10.47 -52.50
N ASN A 91 -10.97 -11.55 -52.83
CA ASN A 91 -12.30 -11.83 -52.30
C ASN A 91 -12.24 -12.03 -50.77
N ALA A 92 -11.27 -12.76 -50.24
CA ALA A 92 -11.10 -12.93 -48.80
C ALA A 92 -10.85 -11.59 -48.10
N ASN A 93 -9.95 -10.77 -48.62
CA ASN A 93 -9.66 -9.44 -48.08
C ASN A 93 -10.91 -8.54 -48.09
N ALA A 94 -11.68 -8.53 -49.18
CA ALA A 94 -12.91 -7.75 -49.28
C ALA A 94 -13.99 -8.22 -48.28
N ARG A 95 -14.09 -9.53 -48.02
CA ARG A 95 -15.07 -10.09 -47.06
C ARG A 95 -14.65 -9.89 -45.60
N LEU A 96 -13.36 -9.73 -45.32
CA LEU A 96 -12.81 -9.53 -43.98
C LEU A 96 -12.58 -8.05 -43.63
N GLU A 97 -12.85 -7.14 -44.56
CA GLU A 97 -12.63 -5.71 -44.37
C GLU A 97 -13.62 -5.13 -43.35
N LYS A 98 -13.21 -5.02 -42.09
CA LYS A 98 -14.08 -4.57 -40.99
C LYS A 98 -14.69 -3.19 -41.21
N SER A 99 -14.00 -2.30 -41.92
CA SER A 99 -14.53 -0.98 -42.30
C SER A 99 -15.76 -1.07 -43.21
N GLN A 100 -15.95 -2.17 -43.93
CA GLN A 100 -17.08 -2.39 -44.84
C GLN A 100 -18.25 -3.12 -44.19
N ASN A 101 -18.11 -3.61 -42.95
CA ASN A 101 -19.18 -4.34 -42.26
C ASN A 101 -20.39 -3.42 -41.97
N GLY A 102 -21.34 -3.40 -42.89
CA GLY A 102 -22.52 -2.53 -42.87
C GLY A 102 -22.32 -1.17 -43.54
N ALA A 103 -21.30 -0.99 -44.37
CA ALA A 103 -21.08 0.24 -45.15
C ALA A 103 -22.12 0.42 -46.28
N ASP A 104 -22.62 -0.70 -46.81
CA ASP A 104 -23.65 -0.77 -47.85
C ASP A 104 -25.07 -0.58 -47.33
N ILE A 105 -25.26 -0.52 -46.01
CA ILE A 105 -26.57 -0.31 -45.36
C ILE A 105 -26.93 1.17 -45.43
N PRO A 106 -27.89 1.60 -46.28
CA PRO A 106 -28.18 3.02 -46.49
C PRO A 106 -28.80 3.68 -45.26
N ASP A 107 -29.66 2.95 -44.56
CA ASP A 107 -30.23 3.35 -43.27
C ASP A 107 -29.98 2.25 -42.24
N LYS A 108 -28.94 2.44 -41.45
CA LYS A 108 -28.52 1.51 -40.40
C LYS A 108 -29.60 1.34 -39.33
N MET A 109 -30.39 2.38 -39.06
CA MET A 109 -31.43 2.33 -38.04
C MET A 109 -32.65 1.56 -38.50
N ALA A 110 -33.08 1.76 -39.75
CA ALA A 110 -34.11 0.93 -40.36
C ALA A 110 -33.68 -0.55 -40.43
N PHE A 111 -32.42 -0.83 -40.79
CA PHE A 111 -31.88 -2.19 -40.80
C PHE A 111 -31.97 -2.85 -39.43
N VAL A 112 -31.43 -2.20 -38.38
CA VAL A 112 -31.51 -2.67 -36.99
C VAL A 112 -32.95 -2.94 -36.56
N LYS A 113 -33.88 -2.07 -36.94
CA LYS A 113 -35.31 -2.24 -36.64
C LYS A 113 -35.88 -3.48 -37.32
N ASN A 114 -35.57 -3.69 -38.59
CA ASN A 114 -36.10 -4.81 -39.38
C ASN A 114 -35.55 -6.17 -38.93
N ILE A 115 -34.34 -6.22 -38.38
CA ILE A 115 -33.77 -7.45 -37.79
C ILE A 115 -34.17 -7.65 -36.31
N GLY A 116 -35.02 -6.80 -35.75
CA GLY A 116 -35.54 -6.95 -34.38
C GLY A 116 -34.57 -6.57 -33.26
N LEU A 117 -33.48 -5.87 -33.56
CA LEU A 117 -32.46 -5.50 -32.54
C LEU A 117 -32.72 -4.16 -31.84
N THR A 118 -33.84 -3.49 -32.14
CA THR A 118 -34.19 -2.20 -31.50
C THR A 118 -34.20 -2.32 -29.98
N GLU A 119 -34.86 -3.35 -29.44
CA GLU A 119 -34.94 -3.55 -27.98
C GLU A 119 -33.58 -3.84 -27.37
N THR A 120 -32.70 -4.58 -28.05
CA THR A 120 -31.34 -4.85 -27.59
C THR A 120 -30.50 -3.57 -27.51
N ILE A 121 -30.64 -2.65 -28.49
CA ILE A 121 -29.97 -1.35 -28.43
C ILE A 121 -30.51 -0.52 -27.27
N GLU A 122 -31.83 -0.49 -27.08
CA GLU A 122 -32.43 0.24 -25.96
C GLU A 122 -32.03 -0.38 -24.62
N GLN A 123 -31.98 -1.70 -24.49
CA GLN A 123 -31.45 -2.37 -23.30
C GLN A 123 -29.97 -2.07 -23.09
N ALA A 124 -29.15 -1.98 -24.15
CA ALA A 124 -27.74 -1.61 -24.02
C ALA A 124 -27.54 -0.14 -23.63
N LYS A 125 -28.41 0.77 -24.09
CA LYS A 125 -28.42 2.17 -23.65
C LYS A 125 -28.92 2.32 -22.21
N ASN A 126 -29.91 1.52 -21.83
CA ASN A 126 -30.53 1.51 -20.50
C ASN A 126 -29.78 0.61 -19.51
N ALA A 127 -28.83 -0.20 -19.96
CA ALA A 127 -27.87 -0.88 -19.12
C ALA A 127 -27.07 0.22 -18.43
N ALA A 128 -27.43 0.51 -17.19
CA ALA A 128 -26.77 1.53 -16.41
C ALA A 128 -25.26 1.24 -16.45
N THR A 129 -24.53 2.11 -17.13
CA THR A 129 -23.07 1.97 -17.22
C THR A 129 -22.52 1.92 -15.80
N ILE A 130 -21.40 1.25 -15.60
CA ILE A 130 -20.81 1.12 -14.26
C ILE A 130 -20.64 2.49 -13.58
N ASN A 131 -20.38 3.55 -14.36
CA ASN A 131 -20.27 4.94 -13.88
C ASN A 131 -21.61 5.57 -13.50
N ALA A 132 -22.74 5.10 -14.05
CA ALA A 132 -24.07 5.56 -13.67
C ALA A 132 -24.50 4.98 -12.32
N ILE A 133 -24.13 3.74 -12.01
CA ILE A 133 -24.41 3.10 -10.71
C ILE A 133 -23.35 3.50 -9.68
N TYR A 134 -22.09 3.54 -10.11
CA TYR A 134 -20.90 3.80 -9.29
C TYR A 134 -20.08 4.98 -9.85
N PRO A 135 -20.58 6.22 -9.72
CA PRO A 135 -19.85 7.40 -10.17
C PRO A 135 -18.54 7.61 -9.39
N VAL A 136 -17.62 8.36 -9.97
CA VAL A 136 -16.37 8.74 -9.30
C VAL A 136 -16.67 9.44 -7.98
N GLY A 137 -16.05 8.96 -6.91
CA GLY A 137 -16.25 9.45 -5.54
C GLY A 137 -17.25 8.64 -4.70
N ILE A 138 -17.96 7.67 -5.29
CA ILE A 138 -18.78 6.74 -4.50
C ILE A 138 -17.90 5.85 -3.61
N VAL A 139 -18.40 5.49 -2.44
CA VAL A 139 -17.77 4.53 -1.52
C VAL A 139 -18.61 3.27 -1.47
N LEU A 140 -17.96 2.12 -1.68
CA LEU A 140 -18.58 0.80 -1.63
C LEU A 140 -18.12 0.02 -0.40
N TRP A 141 -19.04 -0.75 0.17
CA TRP A 141 -18.81 -1.59 1.33
C TRP A 141 -19.09 -3.04 0.97
N PHE A 142 -18.16 -3.93 1.30
CA PHE A 142 -18.30 -5.37 1.06
C PHE A 142 -18.34 -6.09 2.39
N ALA A 143 -19.31 -6.98 2.56
CA ALA A 143 -19.37 -7.89 3.71
C ALA A 143 -18.36 -9.07 3.59
N GLN A 144 -17.54 -9.07 2.54
CA GLN A 144 -16.54 -10.09 2.24
C GLN A 144 -15.26 -9.42 1.72
N ASN A 145 -14.14 -10.15 1.75
CA ASN A 145 -12.87 -9.67 1.22
C ASN A 145 -12.91 -9.64 -0.33
N GLN A 146 -13.45 -8.55 -0.86
CA GLN A 146 -13.60 -8.30 -2.29
C GLN A 146 -12.78 -7.07 -2.67
N ASP A 147 -12.12 -7.14 -3.82
CA ASP A 147 -11.37 -6.02 -4.41
C ASP A 147 -12.16 -5.45 -5.59
N PRO A 148 -12.72 -4.23 -5.47
CA PRO A 148 -13.49 -3.59 -6.55
C PRO A 148 -12.69 -3.44 -7.85
N ASN A 149 -11.37 -3.29 -7.77
CA ASN A 149 -10.51 -3.19 -8.96
C ASN A 149 -10.50 -4.48 -9.80
N LYS A 150 -10.82 -5.63 -9.18
CA LYS A 150 -10.95 -6.93 -9.88
C LYS A 150 -12.38 -7.21 -10.34
N LEU A 151 -13.38 -6.65 -9.65
CA LEU A 151 -14.79 -6.86 -9.97
C LEU A 151 -15.28 -5.93 -11.10
N PHE A 152 -14.76 -4.71 -11.16
CA PHE A 152 -15.26 -3.67 -12.06
C PHE A 152 -14.15 -3.20 -13.02
N SER A 153 -13.92 -3.99 -14.07
CA SER A 153 -12.94 -3.68 -15.12
C SER A 153 -13.15 -2.27 -15.70
N GLY A 154 -12.05 -1.53 -15.89
CA GLY A 154 -12.08 -0.16 -16.41
C GLY A 154 -12.38 0.93 -15.38
N THR A 155 -12.46 0.58 -14.09
CA THR A 155 -12.57 1.53 -12.97
C THR A 155 -11.33 1.49 -12.07
N THR A 156 -11.18 2.47 -11.19
CA THR A 156 -10.07 2.53 -10.23
C THR A 156 -10.60 2.88 -8.84
N TRP A 157 -10.26 2.07 -7.85
CA TRP A 157 -10.74 2.15 -6.49
C TRP A 157 -9.59 2.22 -5.50
N LYS A 158 -9.70 3.14 -4.53
CA LYS A 158 -8.73 3.32 -3.45
C LYS A 158 -9.33 2.84 -2.13
N TYR A 159 -8.55 2.05 -1.38
CA TYR A 159 -8.94 1.64 -0.05
C TYR A 159 -8.96 2.85 0.92
N ILE A 160 -10.03 2.98 1.69
CA ILE A 160 -10.27 4.15 2.57
C ILE A 160 -9.54 4.07 3.92
N GLY A 161 -8.92 2.93 4.21
CA GLY A 161 -8.19 2.66 5.46
C GLY A 161 -9.01 1.88 6.49
N GLU A 162 -8.32 1.44 7.55
CA GLU A 162 -8.85 0.61 8.63
C GLU A 162 -9.18 1.46 9.86
N ASN A 163 -10.04 0.93 10.75
CA ASN A 163 -10.35 1.50 12.08
C ASN A 163 -10.74 2.98 12.01
N LYS A 164 -11.71 3.30 11.14
CA LYS A 164 -12.25 4.65 10.97
C LYS A 164 -13.76 4.65 11.05
N THR A 165 -14.31 5.65 11.72
CA THR A 165 -15.71 6.01 11.64
C THR A 165 -15.97 6.90 10.43
N ILE A 166 -17.17 6.83 9.85
CA ILE A 166 -17.59 7.77 8.80
C ILE A 166 -18.20 9.00 9.47
N ARG A 167 -17.76 10.19 9.08
CA ARG A 167 -18.40 11.46 9.45
C ARG A 167 -18.86 12.20 8.19
N LEU A 168 -19.89 13.03 8.34
CA LEU A 168 -20.44 13.79 7.23
C LEU A 168 -19.55 14.99 6.90
N ALA A 169 -19.11 15.07 5.65
CA ALA A 169 -18.38 16.19 5.09
C ALA A 169 -19.24 17.47 5.05
N SER A 170 -18.56 18.62 4.92
CA SER A 170 -19.18 19.92 4.71
C SER A 170 -20.05 19.89 3.45
N PRO A 171 -21.18 20.63 3.39
CA PRO A 171 -22.05 20.66 2.21
C PRO A 171 -21.34 21.08 0.91
N ASP A 172 -20.27 21.86 1.01
CA ASP A 172 -19.45 22.31 -0.12
C ASP A 172 -18.40 21.27 -0.57
N GLY A 173 -18.29 20.15 0.15
CA GLY A 173 -17.35 19.07 -0.13
C GLY A 173 -15.89 19.38 0.15
N SER A 174 -15.56 20.55 0.71
CA SER A 174 -14.17 21.03 0.87
C SER A 174 -13.29 20.13 1.75
N ASN A 175 -13.90 19.42 2.70
CA ASN A 175 -13.22 18.50 3.62
C ASN A 175 -13.47 17.02 3.30
N THR A 176 -14.02 16.70 2.12
CA THR A 176 -14.26 15.31 1.69
C THR A 176 -12.95 14.52 1.67
N LEU A 177 -12.99 13.27 2.15
CA LEU A 177 -11.83 12.37 2.36
C LEU A 177 -10.78 12.85 3.37
N SER A 178 -11.00 13.97 4.07
CA SER A 178 -10.14 14.34 5.20
C SER A 178 -10.30 13.35 6.35
N THR A 179 -9.22 13.20 7.14
CA THR A 179 -9.19 12.30 8.30
C THR A 179 -8.76 13.06 9.54
N GLY A 180 -9.23 12.62 10.70
CA GLY A 180 -8.81 13.16 11.99
C GLY A 180 -9.28 12.27 13.13
N GLY A 181 -9.24 12.81 14.35
CA GLY A 181 -9.61 12.08 15.56
C GLY A 181 -8.52 11.10 16.02
N ASN A 182 -8.73 10.49 17.18
CA ASN A 182 -7.86 9.45 17.72
C ASN A 182 -8.69 8.46 18.55
N ASP A 183 -8.35 7.18 18.48
CA ASP A 183 -9.08 6.14 19.22
C ASP A 183 -8.58 6.00 20.66
N SER A 184 -7.44 6.62 20.98
CA SER A 184 -6.90 6.71 22.34
C SER A 184 -6.50 8.14 22.68
N ILE A 185 -6.59 8.50 23.95
CA ILE A 185 -6.12 9.78 24.46
C ILE A 185 -5.45 9.58 25.81
N THR A 186 -4.29 10.20 25.99
CA THR A 186 -3.60 10.26 27.29
C THR A 186 -3.95 11.57 27.96
N LEU A 187 -4.49 11.50 29.18
CA LEU A 187 -4.83 12.70 29.95
C LEU A 187 -3.57 13.45 30.38
N THR A 188 -3.64 14.77 30.31
CA THR A 188 -2.62 15.69 30.83
C THR A 188 -3.15 16.39 32.09
N ALA A 189 -2.25 16.99 32.89
CA ALA A 189 -2.64 17.73 34.08
C ALA A 189 -3.70 18.81 33.79
N ALA A 190 -3.63 19.48 32.62
CA ALA A 190 -4.57 20.52 32.23
C ALA A 190 -6.03 20.04 32.15
N GLN A 191 -6.25 18.78 31.78
CA GLN A 191 -7.56 18.17 31.57
C GLN A 191 -8.16 17.57 32.85
N ILE A 192 -7.38 17.44 33.92
CA ILE A 192 -7.89 17.03 35.22
C ILE A 192 -8.55 18.24 35.88
N PRO A 193 -9.70 18.07 36.57
CA PRO A 193 -10.29 19.14 37.36
C PRO A 193 -9.30 19.77 38.34
N ALA A 194 -9.41 21.09 38.53
CA ALA A 194 -8.57 21.83 39.47
C ALA A 194 -8.70 21.23 40.89
N HIS A 195 -7.57 20.85 41.48
CA HIS A 195 -7.53 20.26 42.82
C HIS A 195 -6.26 20.65 43.58
N SER A 196 -6.35 20.62 44.90
CA SER A 196 -5.24 20.85 45.84
C SER A 196 -5.31 19.84 46.98
N HIS A 197 -4.18 19.57 47.63
CA HIS A 197 -4.10 18.62 48.74
C HIS A 197 -3.75 19.33 50.04
N THR A 198 -4.40 18.92 51.13
CA THR A 198 -4.07 19.36 52.48
C THR A 198 -3.09 18.38 53.12
N PHE A 199 -2.11 18.86 53.87
CA PHE A 199 -1.22 18.02 54.68
C PHE A 199 -1.14 18.54 56.11
N SER A 200 -0.85 17.63 57.04
CA SER A 200 -0.60 17.94 58.45
C SER A 200 0.38 16.92 59.02
N ALA A 201 1.35 17.39 59.79
CA ALA A 201 2.32 16.56 60.48
C ALA A 201 2.64 17.15 61.86
N THR A 202 2.98 16.29 62.81
CA THR A 202 3.43 16.69 64.15
C THR A 202 4.91 16.40 64.28
N THR A 203 5.68 17.36 64.78
CA THR A 203 7.10 17.15 65.06
C THR A 203 7.28 16.07 66.11
N SER A 204 8.48 15.48 66.18
CA SER A 204 8.83 14.68 67.35
C SER A 204 8.71 15.54 68.61
N SER A 205 8.29 14.91 69.69
CA SER A 205 8.14 15.58 70.97
C SER A 205 9.49 15.78 71.64
N PHE A 206 9.71 16.95 72.23
CA PHE A 206 10.89 17.25 73.01
C PHE A 206 10.49 17.70 74.41
N ASP A 207 11.14 17.14 75.41
CA ASP A 207 10.91 17.49 76.81
C ASP A 207 11.93 18.53 77.27
N TYR A 208 11.44 19.75 77.54
CA TYR A 208 12.29 20.81 78.08
C TYR A 208 12.58 20.63 79.58
N GLY A 209 11.91 19.67 80.22
CA GLY A 209 12.00 19.38 81.64
C GLY A 209 11.54 20.56 82.49
N THR A 210 12.10 20.62 83.70
CA THR A 210 11.88 21.71 84.64
C THR A 210 13.03 22.71 84.56
N LYS A 211 12.72 24.00 84.52
CA LYS A 211 13.70 25.10 84.59
C LYS A 211 13.60 25.78 85.95
N VAL A 212 14.71 26.36 86.42
CA VAL A 212 14.76 27.08 87.69
C VAL A 212 14.95 28.57 87.45
N THR A 213 14.27 29.41 88.22
CA THR A 213 14.50 30.86 88.19
C THR A 213 15.87 31.20 88.75
N ASN A 214 16.44 32.36 88.39
CA ASN A 214 17.66 32.84 89.02
C ASN A 214 17.41 33.23 90.48
N ILE A 215 18.43 33.09 91.33
CA ILE A 215 18.39 33.55 92.73
C ILE A 215 18.72 35.03 92.75
N ALA A 216 17.79 35.87 93.21
CA ALA A 216 17.99 37.31 93.38
C ALA A 216 18.58 37.68 94.75
N GLY A 217 19.06 36.69 95.51
CA GLY A 217 19.57 36.85 96.87
C GLY A 217 18.46 36.91 97.92
N ASP A 218 18.88 36.77 99.17
CA ASP A 218 18.01 36.97 100.33
C ASP A 218 17.54 38.42 100.40
N HIS A 219 16.23 38.62 100.44
CA HIS A 219 15.68 39.93 100.78
C HIS A 219 14.54 39.77 101.78
N TYR A 220 14.46 40.75 102.67
CA TYR A 220 13.39 40.89 103.66
C TYR A 220 12.56 42.13 103.34
N HIS A 221 11.31 42.13 103.76
CA HIS A 221 10.46 43.31 103.75
C HIS A 221 10.41 43.90 105.16
N ASP A 222 10.38 45.22 105.27
CA ASP A 222 10.15 45.92 106.54
C ASP A 222 8.67 45.73 106.92
N SER A 223 8.42 45.06 108.04
CA SER A 223 7.05 44.76 108.51
C SER A 223 6.38 45.92 109.24
N GLY A 224 7.06 47.07 109.36
CA GLY A 224 6.50 48.29 109.91
C GLY A 224 6.66 48.43 111.44
N TRP A 225 6.11 49.53 111.97
CA TRP A 225 6.44 50.15 113.26
C TRP A 225 6.00 49.37 114.51
N GLY A 226 6.83 49.38 115.56
CA GLY A 226 6.45 48.85 116.88
C GLY A 226 7.45 49.07 118.02
N GLU A 227 6.91 49.15 119.25
CA GLU A 227 7.67 49.23 120.50
C GLU A 227 8.36 47.89 120.86
N SER A 228 9.56 47.93 121.44
CA SER A 228 10.34 46.73 121.79
C SER A 228 9.70 45.83 122.85
N ASN A 229 8.75 46.35 123.63
CA ASN A 229 8.23 45.68 124.82
C ASN A 229 6.99 44.81 124.57
N HIS A 230 6.53 44.71 123.33
CA HIS A 230 5.42 43.83 122.94
C HIS A 230 5.91 42.73 121.99
N SER A 231 5.49 41.49 122.23
CA SER A 231 5.83 40.33 121.40
C SER A 231 5.31 40.49 119.96
N ARG A 232 6.14 41.04 119.07
CA ARG A 232 5.88 41.09 117.62
C ARG A 232 6.69 40.01 116.90
N TYR A 233 6.10 39.48 115.83
CA TYR A 233 6.72 38.44 115.00
C TYR A 233 7.60 39.07 113.91
N GLY A 234 8.92 38.82 113.97
CA GLY A 234 9.91 39.33 113.01
C GLY A 234 11.32 39.36 113.59
N HIS A 235 12.34 39.58 112.76
CA HIS A 235 13.72 39.73 113.22
C HIS A 235 14.00 41.20 113.54
N TYR A 236 14.44 41.48 114.77
CA TYR A 236 14.86 42.81 115.21
C TYR A 236 16.31 43.09 114.77
N ASP A 237 16.50 44.08 113.90
CA ASP A 237 17.81 44.39 113.29
C ASP A 237 18.58 45.52 114.02
N SER A 238 18.13 45.92 115.21
CA SER A 238 18.78 46.99 116.00
C SER A 238 18.84 48.38 115.33
N THR A 239 18.23 48.53 114.15
CA THR A 239 18.08 49.79 113.43
C THR A 239 16.68 50.39 113.66
N ARG A 240 16.59 51.72 113.60
CA ARG A 240 15.35 52.48 113.82
C ARG A 240 14.88 53.13 112.53
N ASN A 241 13.58 53.31 112.37
CA ASN A 241 13.01 54.08 111.25
C ASN A 241 12.42 55.40 111.77
N SER A 242 12.76 56.52 111.14
CA SER A 242 12.27 57.85 111.53
C SER A 242 11.14 58.38 110.64
N TYR A 243 10.71 57.63 109.62
CA TYR A 243 9.64 58.11 108.74
C TYR A 243 8.27 57.86 109.37
N GLY A 244 7.60 58.93 109.82
CA GLY A 244 6.16 58.94 110.16
C GLY A 244 5.75 59.36 111.58
N SER A 245 6.67 59.59 112.52
CA SER A 245 6.32 60.13 113.85
C SER A 245 6.47 61.65 113.88
N GLY A 246 5.38 62.35 114.21
CA GLY A 246 5.33 63.82 114.25
C GLY A 246 6.07 64.48 115.40
N ASP A 247 6.53 63.71 116.40
CA ASP A 247 7.40 64.18 117.48
C ASP A 247 8.31 63.02 117.93
N SER A 248 9.48 63.34 118.49
CA SER A 248 10.60 62.42 118.73
C SER A 248 10.26 61.26 119.68
N ASP A 249 9.82 60.14 119.12
CA ASP A 249 9.64 58.89 119.83
C ASP A 249 10.87 57.99 119.62
N TRP A 250 11.54 57.62 120.72
CA TRP A 250 12.87 56.98 120.69
C TRP A 250 12.80 55.46 120.80
N ASP A 251 11.65 54.84 120.54
CA ASP A 251 11.45 53.39 120.71
C ASP A 251 10.81 52.68 119.50
N ASN A 252 10.73 53.34 118.33
CA ASN A 252 10.23 52.71 117.11
C ASN A 252 11.30 51.88 116.41
N TYR A 253 11.24 50.56 116.63
CA TYR A 253 12.22 49.61 116.15
C TYR A 253 11.79 48.94 114.84
N LYS A 254 12.75 48.71 113.94
CA LYS A 254 12.49 47.98 112.69
C LYS A 254 12.45 46.48 112.92
N PHE A 255 11.40 45.86 112.39
CA PHE A 255 11.23 44.41 112.35
C PHE A 255 11.13 43.96 110.90
N ASN A 256 12.03 43.07 110.51
CA ASN A 256 12.08 42.54 109.15
C ASN A 256 11.38 41.19 109.08
N THR A 257 10.64 40.95 107.99
CA THR A 257 10.12 39.62 107.69
C THR A 257 11.28 38.65 107.52
N SER A 258 11.08 37.38 107.87
CA SER A 258 12.06 36.35 107.55
C SER A 258 12.30 36.29 106.03
N THR A 259 13.56 36.17 105.60
CA THR A 259 13.88 35.93 104.19
C THR A 259 13.60 34.47 103.79
N ASN A 260 13.53 33.58 104.79
CA ASN A 260 13.47 32.12 104.63
C ASN A 260 14.51 31.55 103.66
N GLY A 261 15.66 32.23 103.50
CA GLY A 261 16.72 31.85 102.59
C GLY A 261 16.42 32.20 101.13
N ALA A 262 17.48 32.54 100.39
CA ALA A 262 17.40 32.78 98.97
C ALA A 262 16.96 31.49 98.29
N HIS A 263 15.78 31.50 97.66
CA HIS A 263 15.22 30.32 97.03
C HIS A 263 14.97 30.54 95.55
N GLN A 264 14.85 29.42 94.83
CA GLN A 264 14.50 29.37 93.42
C GLN A 264 13.11 28.78 93.28
N HIS A 265 12.42 29.18 92.23
CA HIS A 265 11.19 28.54 91.80
C HIS A 265 11.49 27.61 90.64
N GLU A 266 10.83 26.46 90.68
CA GLU A 266 10.80 25.52 89.57
C GLU A 266 9.62 25.83 88.65
N VAL A 267 9.87 25.85 87.35
CA VAL A 267 8.86 25.98 86.30
C VAL A 267 8.96 24.76 85.41
N HIS A 268 7.95 23.89 85.49
CA HIS A 268 7.84 22.73 84.62
C HIS A 268 7.33 23.14 83.24
N ILE A 269 8.11 22.86 82.20
CA ILE A 269 7.74 23.12 80.79
C ILE A 269 7.26 21.83 80.13
N GLY A 270 7.97 20.73 80.38
CA GLY A 270 7.55 19.39 80.00
C GLY A 270 7.65 19.08 78.51
N ASN A 271 7.07 17.93 78.16
CA ASN A 271 7.06 17.38 76.81
C ASN A 271 6.06 18.12 75.93
N HIS A 272 6.52 18.68 74.82
CA HIS A 272 5.67 19.35 73.85
C HIS A 272 6.17 19.08 72.43
N ALA A 273 5.26 19.23 71.47
CA ALA A 273 5.49 19.05 70.04
C ALA A 273 4.71 20.13 69.28
N HIS A 274 5.09 20.37 68.03
CA HIS A 274 4.42 21.33 67.17
C HIS A 274 3.67 20.63 66.04
N THR A 275 2.52 21.16 65.67
CA THR A 275 1.80 20.74 64.45
C THR A 275 2.10 21.72 63.33
N VAL A 276 2.47 21.18 62.16
CA VAL A 276 2.67 21.94 60.92
C VAL A 276 1.69 21.41 59.89
N SER A 277 0.92 22.31 59.28
CA SER A 277 -0.06 21.97 58.25
C SER A 277 -0.05 22.99 57.12
N GLY A 278 -0.60 22.59 55.97
CA GLY A 278 -0.67 23.45 54.79
C GLY A 278 -1.53 22.85 53.69
N THR A 279 -1.67 23.59 52.59
CA THR A 279 -2.37 23.16 51.38
C THR A 279 -1.46 23.40 50.18
N THR A 280 -1.38 22.43 49.27
CA THR A 280 -0.62 22.58 48.02
C THR A 280 -1.26 23.61 47.12
N SER A 281 -0.51 24.13 46.16
CA SER A 281 -1.11 24.89 45.06
C SER A 281 -2.10 24.04 44.27
N SER A 282 -3.07 24.69 43.63
CA SER A 282 -4.03 24.03 42.75
C SER A 282 -3.35 23.55 41.47
N VAL A 283 -3.62 22.31 41.06
CA VAL A 283 -3.15 21.72 39.80
C VAL A 283 -4.36 21.27 38.98
N GLY A 284 -4.26 21.48 37.67
CA GLY A 284 -5.32 21.17 36.71
C GLY A 284 -6.28 22.33 36.48
N ASN A 285 -6.86 22.36 35.28
CA ASN A 285 -7.72 23.45 34.81
C ASN A 285 -9.09 22.93 34.30
N GLY A 286 -9.29 21.61 34.23
CA GLY A 286 -10.49 21.01 33.65
C GLY A 286 -10.69 21.33 32.17
N GLU A 287 -9.60 21.46 31.40
CA GLU A 287 -9.69 21.73 29.96
C GLU A 287 -10.43 20.63 29.20
N VAL A 288 -11.10 21.03 28.11
CA VAL A 288 -11.91 20.12 27.28
C VAL A 288 -11.03 19.05 26.63
N ILE A 289 -11.53 17.82 26.64
CA ILE A 289 -10.91 16.67 25.99
C ILE A 289 -11.63 16.40 24.67
N ASN A 290 -10.88 16.28 23.58
CA ASN A 290 -11.44 15.82 22.31
C ASN A 290 -11.54 14.29 22.31
N ILE A 291 -12.77 13.78 22.27
CA ILE A 291 -13.10 12.34 22.27
C ILE A 291 -13.51 11.82 20.88
N THR A 292 -13.20 12.57 19.83
CA THR A 292 -13.56 12.17 18.47
C THR A 292 -12.73 10.96 18.04
N ASN A 293 -13.40 9.83 17.78
CA ASN A 293 -12.76 8.62 17.23
C ASN A 293 -12.06 8.92 15.91
N SER A 294 -11.08 8.10 15.53
CA SER A 294 -10.47 8.13 14.19
C SER A 294 -11.57 8.10 13.13
N TYR A 295 -11.51 9.02 12.16
CA TYR A 295 -12.57 9.18 11.17
C TYR A 295 -12.07 9.50 9.77
N VAL A 296 -12.95 9.31 8.79
CA VAL A 296 -12.88 9.83 7.43
C VAL A 296 -14.18 10.56 7.09
N MET A 297 -14.08 11.68 6.37
CA MET A 297 -15.24 12.48 5.98
C MET A 297 -15.78 12.09 4.61
N LEU A 298 -17.08 11.80 4.52
CA LEU A 298 -17.77 11.45 3.28
C LEU A 298 -19.05 12.29 3.12
N MET A 299 -19.46 12.53 1.87
CA MET A 299 -20.71 13.20 1.57
C MET A 299 -21.89 12.26 1.86
N GLY A 300 -22.88 12.74 2.61
CA GLY A 300 -24.09 12.00 2.92
C GLY A 300 -25.31 12.65 2.29
N TRP A 301 -26.12 11.86 1.60
CA TRP A 301 -27.39 12.27 1.03
C TRP A 301 -28.43 11.22 1.40
N TYR A 302 -29.63 11.66 1.75
CA TYR A 302 -30.77 10.78 1.95
C TYR A 302 -31.87 11.19 0.97
N ARG A 303 -32.49 10.20 0.33
CA ARG A 303 -33.54 10.44 -0.66
C ARG A 303 -34.87 10.67 0.06
N THR A 304 -35.53 11.78 -0.23
CA THR A 304 -36.83 12.15 0.37
C THR A 304 -38.04 11.92 -0.52
N ALA A 305 -37.83 11.61 -1.81
CA ALA A 305 -38.86 11.24 -2.79
C ALA A 305 -38.24 10.43 -3.94
#